data_AF-A0A8H7XZZ7-F1
#
_entry.id   AF-A0A8H7XZZ7-F1
#
_cell.length_a   1.000
_cell.length_b   1.000
_cell.length_c   1.000
_cell.angle_alpha   90.00
_cell.angle_beta   90.00
_cell.angle_gamma   90.00
#
_symmetry.space_group_name_H-M   'P 1'
#
loop_
_entity.id
_entity.type
_entity.pdbx_description
1 polymer ?
#
loop_
_entity_poly.entity_id
_entity_poly.type
_entity_poly.pdbx_seq_one_letter_code
_entity_poly.pdbx_strand_id
1 'polypeptide(L)'
;MAYSVVSMALTRAQALLIVVGNPTVLSLDPLWRSFLNYIHSCGGWRGKEINWDPKEPVFSDGLYNATRKSQAEAELEDTIAKLCAMVIQKHEDDGFEIDDEDDKDQDAAAFERPILREAE
;
A
#
# COMPACT_ATOMS: atom_id res chain seq x y z
N MET A 1 -16.40 -1.80 -13.34
CA MET A 1 -17.59 -1.00 -12.94
C MET A 1 -17.25 0.27 -12.14
N ALA A 2 -15.98 0.58 -11.83
CA ALA A 2 -15.60 1.77 -11.04
C ALA A 2 -15.52 3.08 -11.86
N TYR A 3 -15.33 3.00 -13.18
CA TYR A 3 -15.15 4.18 -14.04
C TYR A 3 -16.39 5.10 -14.11
N SER A 4 -17.59 4.57 -13.85
CA SER A 4 -18.83 5.36 -13.98
C SER A 4 -19.05 6.33 -12.81
N VAL A 5 -18.64 5.99 -11.59
CA VAL A 5 -18.94 6.82 -10.42
C VAL A 5 -18.05 8.07 -10.35
N VAL A 6 -16.81 7.97 -10.81
CA VAL A 6 -15.85 9.08 -10.80
C VAL A 6 -16.29 10.17 -11.77
N SER A 7 -16.59 9.81 -13.01
CA SER A 7 -17.06 10.75 -14.04
C SER A 7 -18.38 11.44 -13.62
N MET A 8 -19.27 10.71 -12.95
CA MET A 8 -20.52 11.28 -12.41
C MET A 8 -20.26 12.21 -11.21
N ALA A 9 -19.29 11.92 -10.35
CA ALA A 9 -18.94 12.81 -9.25
C ALA A 9 -18.30 14.11 -9.75
N LEU A 10 -17.40 14.02 -10.73
CA LEU A 10 -16.70 15.15 -11.34
C LEU A 10 -17.64 16.14 -12.05
N THR A 11 -18.68 15.63 -12.72
CA THR A 11 -19.60 16.44 -13.53
C THR A 11 -20.77 17.04 -12.74
N ARG A 12 -20.98 16.63 -11.48
CA ARG A 12 -22.02 17.20 -10.61
C ARG A 12 -21.59 18.46 -9.87
N ALA A 13 -20.30 18.78 -9.84
CA ALA A 13 -19.81 19.99 -9.18
C ALA A 13 -20.13 21.22 -10.06
N GLN A 14 -20.85 22.19 -9.50
CA GLN A 14 -21.26 23.41 -10.22
C GLN A 14 -20.30 24.59 -10.02
N ALA A 15 -19.49 24.59 -8.94
CA ALA A 15 -18.65 25.74 -8.58
C ALA A 15 -17.26 25.35 -8.05
N LEU A 16 -17.14 24.30 -7.24
CA LEU A 16 -15.87 23.85 -6.68
C LEU A 16 -15.89 22.34 -6.40
N LEU A 17 -14.79 21.66 -6.69
CA LEU A 17 -14.56 20.25 -6.36
C LEU A 17 -13.36 20.14 -5.42
N ILE A 18 -13.58 19.57 -4.24
CA ILE A 18 -12.52 19.26 -3.26
C ILE A 18 -12.42 17.75 -3.13
N VAL A 19 -11.23 17.20 -3.34
CA VAL A 19 -10.95 15.77 -3.17
C VAL A 19 -10.23 15.58 -1.84
N VAL A 20 -10.81 14.77 -0.95
CA VAL A 20 -10.20 14.41 0.34
C VAL A 20 -9.93 12.91 0.35
N GLY A 21 -8.67 12.51 0.54
CA GLY A 21 -8.27 11.10 0.59
C GLY A 21 -6.76 10.91 0.63
N ASN A 22 -6.31 9.65 0.70
CA ASN A 22 -4.89 9.31 0.67
C ASN A 22 -4.39 9.28 -0.79
N PRO A 23 -3.48 10.18 -1.18
CA PRO A 23 -3.01 10.28 -2.56
C PRO A 23 -2.28 9.03 -3.05
N THR A 24 -1.59 8.32 -2.15
CA THR A 24 -0.88 7.08 -2.48
C THR A 24 -1.84 5.99 -2.91
N VAL A 25 -2.96 5.83 -2.18
CA VAL A 25 -3.98 4.82 -2.49
C VAL A 25 -4.76 5.19 -3.75
N LEU A 26 -5.14 6.47 -3.88
CA LEU A 26 -5.86 6.96 -5.06
C LEU A 26 -5.00 6.82 -6.34
N SER A 27 -3.69 6.99 -6.26
CA SER A 27 -2.79 6.88 -7.42
C SER A 27 -2.71 5.47 -8.02
N LEU A 28 -3.17 4.43 -7.33
CA LEU A 28 -3.18 3.04 -7.83
C LEU A 28 -4.18 2.84 -8.98
N ASP A 29 -5.21 3.67 -9.04
CA ASP A 29 -6.15 3.69 -10.15
C ASP A 29 -5.66 4.68 -11.23
N PRO A 30 -5.51 4.25 -12.50
CA PRO A 30 -5.00 5.11 -13.56
C PRO A 30 -5.84 6.38 -13.80
N LEU A 31 -7.16 6.32 -13.61
CA LEU A 31 -8.04 7.47 -13.79
C LEU A 31 -7.80 8.50 -12.68
N TRP A 32 -7.74 8.05 -11.43
CA TRP A 32 -7.40 8.93 -10.31
C TRP A 32 -5.98 9.49 -10.43
N ARG A 33 -5.00 8.68 -10.83
CA ARG A 33 -3.62 9.15 -11.03
C ARG A 33 -3.53 10.26 -12.08
N SER A 34 -4.18 10.08 -13.24
CA SER A 34 -4.21 11.12 -14.28
C SER A 34 -4.89 12.40 -13.80
N PHE A 35 -5.98 12.28 -13.04
CA PHE A 35 -6.67 13.42 -12.46
C PHE A 35 -5.85 14.16 -11.39
N LEU A 36 -5.15 13.43 -10.51
CA LEU A 36 -4.27 14.00 -9.50
C LEU A 36 -3.07 14.72 -10.13
N ASN A 37 -2.49 14.15 -11.20
CA ASN A 37 -1.42 14.79 -11.97
C ASN A 37 -1.88 16.12 -12.60
N TYR A 38 -3.11 16.18 -13.09
CA TYR A 38 -3.72 17.41 -13.60
C TYR A 38 -3.85 18.48 -12.50
N ILE A 39 -4.43 18.12 -11.34
CA ILE A 39 -4.58 19.05 -10.20
C ILE A 39 -3.22 19.58 -9.73
N HIS A 40 -2.22 18.70 -9.64
CA HIS A 40 -0.86 19.07 -9.23
C HIS A 40 -0.21 20.02 -10.24
N SER A 41 -0.34 19.75 -11.54
CA SER A 41 0.21 20.59 -12.61
C SER A 41 -0.45 21.97 -12.68
N CYS A 42 -1.74 22.05 -12.34
CA CYS A 42 -2.49 23.31 -12.26
C CYS A 42 -2.27 24.07 -10.93
N GLY A 43 -1.44 23.56 -10.01
CA GLY A 43 -1.15 24.22 -8.73
C GLY A 43 -2.28 24.16 -7.69
N GLY A 44 -3.31 23.33 -7.94
CA GLY A 44 -4.46 23.15 -7.05
C GLY A 44 -4.19 22.21 -5.87
N TRP A 45 -3.01 21.61 -5.79
CA TRP A 45 -2.64 20.69 -4.72
C TRP A 45 -2.39 21.40 -3.40
N ARG A 46 -3.11 20.98 -2.37
CA ARG A 46 -2.96 21.45 -0.98
C ARG A 46 -3.02 20.21 -0.07
N GLY A 47 -1.89 19.54 0.10
CA GLY A 47 -1.81 18.27 0.84
C GLY A 47 -0.40 17.71 0.91
N LYS A 48 -0.28 16.45 1.34
CA LYS A 48 1.00 15.72 1.42
C LYS A 48 1.68 15.67 0.05
N GLU A 49 3.00 15.77 0.05
CA GLU A 49 3.80 15.66 -1.18
C GLU A 49 3.58 14.29 -1.84
N ILE A 50 3.47 14.31 -3.17
CA ILE A 50 3.35 13.10 -3.97
C ILE A 50 4.72 12.42 -4.08
N ASN A 51 4.72 11.10 -3.98
CA ASN A 51 5.95 10.29 -4.10
C ASN A 51 6.11 9.67 -5.49
N TRP A 52 5.51 10.29 -6.51
CA TRP A 52 5.64 9.91 -7.91
C TRP A 52 5.85 11.18 -8.75
N ASP A 53 6.40 11.03 -9.96
CA ASP A 53 6.54 12.15 -10.90
C ASP A 53 5.18 12.44 -11.57
N PRO A 54 4.58 13.62 -11.37
CA PRO A 54 3.30 13.97 -11.98
C PRO A 54 3.39 14.19 -13.50
N LYS A 55 4.58 14.32 -14.08
CA LYS A 55 4.79 14.46 -15.54
C LYS A 55 4.92 13.12 -16.25
N GLU A 56 5.07 12.04 -15.51
CA GLU A 56 5.18 10.70 -16.07
C GLU A 56 3.85 10.30 -16.75
N PRO A 57 3.88 9.74 -17.97
CA PRO A 57 2.68 9.26 -18.64
C PRO A 57 1.98 8.19 -17.79
N VAL A 58 0.65 8.31 -17.66
CA VAL A 58 -0.17 7.35 -16.93
C VAL A 58 -0.76 6.36 -17.93
N PHE A 59 -0.26 5.13 -17.90
CA PHE A 59 -0.77 4.05 -18.72
C PHE A 59 -1.85 3.25 -17.95
N SER A 60 -2.89 2.78 -18.64
CA SER A 60 -4.02 2.06 -18.01
C SER A 60 -3.74 0.57 -17.81
N ASP A 61 -2.57 0.11 -18.22
CA ASP A 61 -2.11 -1.28 -18.27
C ASP A 61 -1.68 -1.82 -16.89
N GLY A 62 -1.87 -1.05 -15.82
CA GLY A 62 -1.59 -1.50 -14.45
C GLY A 62 -0.11 -1.62 -14.11
N LEU A 63 0.78 -1.20 -15.02
CA LEU A 63 2.23 -1.23 -14.84
C LEU A 63 2.64 -0.50 -13.55
N TYR A 64 1.98 0.62 -13.24
CA TYR A 64 2.22 1.37 -12.02
C TYR A 64 1.99 0.55 -10.74
N ASN A 65 0.95 -0.31 -10.70
CA ASN A 65 0.70 -1.17 -9.55
C ASN A 65 1.79 -2.24 -9.42
N ALA A 66 2.27 -2.79 -10.53
CA ALA A 66 3.36 -3.76 -10.54
C ALA A 66 4.68 -3.14 -10.07
N THR A 67 5.03 -1.94 -10.57
CA THR A 67 6.24 -1.23 -10.18
C THR A 67 6.23 -0.84 -8.71
N ARG A 68 5.08 -0.36 -8.18
CA ARG A 68 4.94 -0.04 -6.76
C ARG A 68 5.03 -1.26 -5.86
N LYS A 69 4.45 -2.38 -6.28
CA LYS A 69 4.56 -3.64 -5.54
C LYS A 69 6.02 -4.10 -5.48
N SER A 70 6.73 -4.05 -6.60
CA SER A 70 8.15 -4.42 -6.67
C SER A 70 9.05 -3.49 -5.82
N GLN A 71 8.81 -2.18 -5.82
CA GLN A 71 9.54 -1.26 -4.95
C GLN A 71 9.27 -1.54 -3.47
N ALA A 72 8.02 -1.78 -3.09
CA ALA A 72 7.66 -2.13 -1.72
C ALA A 72 8.29 -3.47 -1.30
N GLU A 73 8.35 -4.46 -2.20
CA GLU A 73 9.02 -5.74 -1.97
C GLU A 73 10.54 -5.55 -1.75
N ALA A 74 11.20 -4.72 -2.58
CA ALA A 74 12.63 -4.42 -2.43
C ALA A 74 12.94 -3.69 -1.11
N GLU A 75 12.13 -2.70 -0.73
CA GLU A 75 12.26 -2.02 0.57
C GLU A 75 12.07 -3.00 1.74
N LEU A 76 11.16 -3.96 1.60
CA LEU A 76 10.88 -4.95 2.62
C LEU A 76 12.04 -5.93 2.79
N GLU A 77 12.65 -6.40 1.69
CA GLU A 77 13.86 -7.24 1.72
C GLU A 77 15.02 -6.55 2.46
N ASP A 78 15.26 -5.26 2.17
CA ASP A 78 16.29 -4.47 2.85
C ASP A 78 16.00 -4.33 4.36
N THR A 79 14.73 -4.18 4.74
CA THR A 79 14.35 -4.09 6.15
C THR A 79 14.51 -5.42 6.88
N ILE A 80 14.18 -6.55 6.24
CA ILE A 80 14.37 -7.89 6.80
C ILE A 80 15.86 -8.16 7.01
N ALA A 81 16.71 -7.85 6.04
CA ALA A 81 18.15 -8.03 6.17
C ALA A 81 18.73 -7.24 7.36
N LYS A 82 18.30 -5.98 7.55
CA LYS A 82 18.71 -5.16 8.69
C LYS A 82 18.20 -5.69 10.02
N LEU A 83 16.96 -6.19 10.07
CA LEU A 83 16.38 -6.79 11.28
C LEU A 83 17.13 -8.07 11.67
N CYS A 84 17.40 -8.98 10.73
CA CYS A 84 18.18 -10.18 10.98
C CYS A 84 19.59 -9.86 11.48
N ALA A 85 20.27 -8.87 10.88
CA ALA A 85 21.59 -8.45 11.33
C ALA A 85 21.58 -7.90 12.77
N MET A 86 20.58 -7.07 13.12
CA MET A 86 20.42 -6.58 14.49
C MET A 86 20.13 -7.71 15.49
N VAL A 87 19.31 -8.70 15.12
CA VAL A 87 19.01 -9.84 15.99
C VAL A 87 20.26 -10.68 16.24
N ILE A 88 21.03 -11.00 15.19
CA ILE A 88 22.29 -11.76 15.34
C ILE A 88 23.28 -11.01 16.23
N GLN A 89 23.45 -9.71 16.01
CA GLN A 89 24.38 -8.90 16.79
C GLN A 89 23.95 -8.73 18.26
N LYS A 90 22.63 -8.75 18.53
CA LYS A 90 22.12 -8.73 19.90
C LYS A 90 22.25 -10.10 20.59
N HIS A 91 22.12 -11.20 19.84
CA HIS A 91 22.31 -12.55 20.37
C HIS A 91 23.76 -12.87 20.75
N GLU A 92 24.75 -12.24 20.13
CA GLU A 92 26.16 -12.35 20.56
C GLU A 92 26.43 -11.71 21.93
N ASP A 93 25.67 -10.67 22.32
CA ASP A 93 25.86 -9.92 23.57
C ASP A 93 25.03 -10.51 24.74
N ASP A 94 23.90 -11.17 24.45
CA ASP A 94 22.98 -11.74 25.46
C ASP A 94 23.22 -13.24 25.75
N GLY A 95 24.16 -13.92 25.08
CA GLY A 95 24.57 -15.29 25.41
C GLY A 95 23.46 -16.35 25.36
N PHE A 96 22.45 -16.16 24.52
CA PHE A 96 21.26 -17.01 24.43
C PHE A 96 21.40 -18.04 23.31
N GLU A 97 21.54 -19.33 23.65
CA GLU A 97 21.50 -20.46 22.72
C GLU A 97 20.08 -20.62 22.13
N ILE A 98 19.97 -20.58 20.81
CA ILE A 98 18.76 -20.98 20.10
C ILE A 98 18.88 -22.49 19.87
N ASP A 99 17.98 -23.26 20.49
CA ASP A 99 17.83 -24.67 20.20
C ASP A 99 17.15 -24.79 18.82
N ASP A 100 17.94 -25.14 17.80
CA ASP A 100 17.44 -25.48 16.46
C ASP A 100 16.71 -26.84 16.50
N GLU A 101 15.63 -26.94 17.29
CA GLU A 101 14.68 -28.06 17.18
C GLU A 101 13.81 -27.82 15.94
N ASP A 102 14.31 -28.38 14.84
CA ASP A 102 13.64 -28.56 13.55
C ASP A 102 12.47 -29.55 13.71
N ASP A 103 11.45 -29.20 14.50
CA ASP A 103 10.21 -29.96 14.68
C ASP A 103 9.30 -29.75 13.46
N LYS A 104 9.66 -30.46 12.39
CA LYS A 104 8.72 -30.83 11.34
C LYS A 104 7.70 -31.78 11.96
N ASP A 105 6.52 -31.25 12.25
CA ASP A 105 5.19 -31.87 12.09
C ASP A 105 4.24 -31.43 13.20
N GLN A 106 3.43 -30.38 12.96
CA GLN A 106 2.07 -30.40 13.49
C GLN A 106 1.09 -29.59 12.65
N ASP A 107 0.26 -30.36 11.95
CA ASP A 107 -0.99 -30.07 11.29
C ASP A 107 -1.54 -28.63 11.33
N ALA A 108 -1.71 -28.11 10.12
CA ALA A 108 -2.58 -27.00 9.81
C ALA A 108 -4.06 -27.37 10.09
N ALA A 109 -4.54 -27.12 11.31
CA ALA A 109 -5.98 -27.01 11.57
C ALA A 109 -6.27 -26.21 12.85
N ALA A 110 -7.33 -25.41 12.80
CA ALA A 110 -7.99 -24.72 13.92
C ALA A 110 -7.40 -23.37 14.39
N PHE A 111 -7.37 -22.38 13.49
CA PHE A 111 -7.75 -21.02 13.91
C PHE A 111 -9.29 -20.96 14.04
N GLU A 112 -9.83 -21.32 15.20
CA GLU A 112 -11.24 -21.06 15.51
C GLU A 112 -11.46 -19.55 15.62
N ARG A 113 -12.17 -18.98 14.63
CA ARG A 113 -12.73 -17.64 14.74
C ARG A 113 -13.91 -17.71 15.73
N PRO A 114 -14.02 -16.81 16.72
CA PRO A 114 -15.22 -16.76 17.54
C PRO A 114 -16.40 -16.36 16.67
N ILE A 115 -17.33 -17.31 16.48
CA ILE A 115 -18.65 -17.07 15.89
C ILE A 115 -19.45 -16.14 16.82
N LEU A 116 -19.63 -14.89 16.40
CA LEU A 116 -20.58 -13.97 17.03
C LEU A 116 -21.98 -14.54 16.83
N ARG A 117 -22.56 -15.05 17.92
CA ARG A 117 -23.92 -15.54 18.01
C ARG A 117 -24.90 -14.40 17.73
N GLU A 118 -25.78 -14.63 16.75
CA GLU A 118 -26.89 -13.75 16.40
C GLU A 118 -27.77 -13.48 17.63
N ALA A 119 -28.12 -12.21 17.82
CA ALA A 119 -29.14 -11.77 18.76
C ALA A 119 -30.51 -11.86 18.05
N GLU A 120 -31.40 -12.69 18.59
CA GLU A 120 -32.85 -12.49 18.46
C GLU A 120 -33.35 -11.65 19.64
#